data_AF-A0A2G6IRK3-F1
#
_entry.id   AF-A0A2G6IRK3-F1
#
_cell.length_a   1.000
_cell.length_b   1.000
_cell.length_c   1.000
_cell.angle_alpha   90.00
_cell.angle_beta   90.00
_cell.angle_gamma   90.00
#
_symmetry.space_group_name_H-M   'P 1'
#
loop_
_entity.id
_entity.type
_entity.pdbx_description
1 polymer ?
#
loop_
_entity_poly.entity_id
_entity_poly.type
_entity_poly.pdbx_seq_one_letter_code
_entity_poly.pdbx_strand_id
1 'polypeptide(L)'
;MTKPTPKVAALPEAEVFAQWVKDSIEALGMRPCHFLVEKGRPGSINRVSRYLRNPKGIKLEIAAQLSREIVEQAEKSGVKLAAVPVLVNDEELK
;
A
#
# COMPACT_ATOMS: atom_id res chain seq x y z
N MET A 1 -13.60 26.70 -21.92
CA MET A 1 -12.31 26.54 -21.22
C MET A 1 -12.59 26.04 -19.82
N THR A 2 -12.72 24.72 -19.66
CA THR A 2 -12.91 24.07 -18.36
C THR A 2 -11.55 24.01 -17.68
N LYS A 3 -11.41 24.68 -16.53
CA LYS A 3 -10.18 24.62 -15.71
C LYS A 3 -9.91 23.16 -15.32
N PRO A 4 -8.66 22.66 -15.41
CA PRO A 4 -8.34 21.33 -14.90
C PRO A 4 -8.46 21.36 -13.37
N THR A 5 -9.46 20.67 -12.85
CA THR A 5 -9.60 20.39 -11.42
C THR A 5 -8.37 19.58 -10.98
N PRO A 6 -7.70 19.93 -9.87
CA PRO A 6 -6.56 19.16 -9.40
C PRO A 6 -7.00 17.73 -9.08
N LYS A 7 -6.40 16.76 -9.76
CA LYS A 7 -6.63 15.31 -9.62
C LYS A 7 -6.28 14.89 -8.18
N VAL A 8 -7.29 14.66 -7.34
CA VAL A 8 -7.10 14.20 -5.96
C VAL A 8 -7.02 12.67 -5.99
N ALA A 9 -5.83 12.14 -5.75
CA ALA A 9 -5.63 10.71 -5.57
C ALA A 9 -6.48 10.21 -4.39
N ALA A 10 -7.48 9.37 -4.68
CA ALA A 10 -8.28 8.73 -3.66
C ALA A 10 -7.61 7.41 -3.27
N LEU A 11 -7.29 7.26 -1.99
CA LEU A 11 -7.06 5.94 -1.43
C LEU A 11 -8.37 5.14 -1.63
N PRO A 12 -8.31 3.85 -2.06
CA PRO A 12 -9.47 2.98 -1.85
C PRO A 12 -9.82 3.02 -0.36
N GLU A 13 -11.07 2.68 0.01
CA GLU A 13 -11.46 2.63 1.42
C GLU A 13 -10.36 1.97 2.24
N ALA A 14 -9.90 2.66 3.30
CA ALA A 14 -8.66 2.28 3.97
C ALA A 14 -8.68 0.82 4.48
N GLU A 15 -9.88 0.31 4.80
CA GLU A 15 -10.11 -1.09 5.15
C GLU A 15 -9.83 -2.05 3.98
N VAL A 16 -10.20 -1.70 2.75
CA VAL A 16 -9.91 -2.49 1.54
C VAL A 16 -8.42 -2.55 1.28
N PHE A 17 -7.72 -1.41 1.39
CA PHE A 17 -6.25 -1.42 1.29
C PHE A 17 -5.60 -2.24 2.41
N ALA A 18 -6.13 -2.16 3.64
CA ALA A 18 -5.59 -2.89 4.77
C ALA A 18 -5.78 -4.40 4.60
N GLN A 19 -6.92 -4.81 4.05
CA GLN A 19 -7.19 -6.20 3.73
C GLN A 19 -6.23 -6.70 2.65
N TRP A 20 -6.06 -5.97 1.55
CA TRP A 20 -5.09 -6.33 0.51
C TRP A 20 -3.67 -6.46 1.05
N VAL A 21 -3.24 -5.57 1.94
CA VAL A 21 -1.92 -5.66 2.59
C VAL A 21 -1.82 -6.93 3.44
N LYS A 22 -2.84 -7.29 4.22
CA LYS A 22 -2.83 -8.53 5.02
C LYS A 22 -2.69 -9.75 4.12
N ASP A 23 -3.56 -9.86 3.11
CA ASP A 23 -3.60 -11.00 2.20
C ASP A 23 -2.29 -11.14 1.43
N SER A 24 -1.70 -10.03 1.00
CA SER A 24 -0.43 -10.03 0.28
C SER A 24 0.75 -10.45 1.17
N ILE A 25 0.81 -9.95 2.39
CA ILE A 25 1.86 -10.33 3.35
C ILE A 25 1.75 -11.82 3.70
N GLU A 26 0.53 -12.32 3.87
CA GLU A 26 0.26 -13.74 4.11
C GLU A 26 0.67 -14.61 2.91
N ALA A 27 0.30 -14.22 1.69
CA ALA A 27 0.70 -14.92 0.47
C ALA A 27 2.23 -14.96 0.28
N LEU A 28 2.95 -13.92 0.75
CA LEU A 28 4.41 -13.87 0.74
C LEU A 28 5.06 -14.68 1.87
N GLY A 29 4.28 -15.18 2.84
CA GLY A 29 4.82 -15.81 4.05
C GLY A 29 5.64 -14.84 4.90
N MET A 30 5.35 -13.53 4.82
CA MET A 30 6.10 -12.48 5.49
C MET A 30 5.36 -11.91 6.68
N ARG A 31 6.01 -10.99 7.40
CA ARG A 31 5.43 -10.28 8.55
C ARG A 31 5.36 -8.79 8.24
N PRO A 32 4.39 -8.07 8.82
CA PRO A 32 4.29 -6.61 8.67
C PRO A 32 5.58 -5.85 9.02
N CYS A 33 6.40 -6.39 9.93
CA CYS A 33 7.67 -5.79 10.34
C CYS A 33 8.78 -5.83 9.28
N HIS A 34 8.57 -6.48 8.14
CA HIS A 34 9.52 -6.50 7.03
C HIS A 34 9.34 -5.33 6.06
N PHE A 35 8.24 -4.58 6.17
CA PHE A 35 7.88 -3.50 5.25
C PHE A 35 7.91 -2.13 5.95
N LEU A 36 8.20 -1.07 5.18
CA LEU A 36 8.37 0.32 5.63
C LEU A 36 9.42 0.49 6.74
N VAL A 37 10.47 -0.34 6.72
CA VAL A 37 11.53 -0.32 7.72
C VAL A 37 12.59 0.72 7.35
N GLU A 38 12.58 1.84 8.07
CA GLU A 38 13.64 2.85 7.99
C GLU A 38 14.80 2.47 8.93
N LYS A 39 16.01 2.33 8.38
CA LYS A 39 17.24 2.16 9.16
C LYS A 39 17.49 3.40 10.02
N GLY A 40 17.81 3.21 11.30
CA GLY A 40 18.09 4.31 12.23
C GLY A 40 16.85 4.98 12.83
N ARG A 41 15.63 4.54 12.48
CA ARG A 41 14.39 5.07 13.07
C ARG A 41 13.70 4.04 13.97
N PRO A 42 13.92 4.06 15.29
CA PRO A 42 13.26 3.13 16.21
C PRO A 42 11.73 3.26 16.10
N GLY A 43 11.07 2.12 15.91
CA GLY A 43 9.61 2.03 15.74
C GLY A 43 9.12 1.92 14.29
N SER A 44 9.97 2.06 13.28
CA SER A 44 9.60 1.86 11.86
C SER A 44 9.04 0.46 11.59
N ILE A 45 9.61 -0.57 12.21
CA ILE A 45 9.15 -1.97 12.17
C ILE A 45 7.69 -2.19 12.60
N ASN A 46 7.11 -1.26 13.35
CA ASN A 46 5.74 -1.35 13.84
C ASN A 46 4.74 -0.55 12.99
N ARG A 47 5.19 0.17 11.96
CA ARG A 47 4.32 1.04 11.16
C ARG A 47 3.21 0.27 10.48
N VAL A 48 3.54 -0.78 9.75
CA VAL A 48 2.54 -1.59 9.04
C VAL A 48 1.59 -2.23 10.03
N SER A 49 2.10 -2.77 11.15
CA SER A 49 1.25 -3.32 12.22
C SER A 49 0.32 -2.29 12.89
N ARG A 50 0.71 -1.01 12.95
CA ARG A 50 -0.14 0.08 13.45
C ARG A 50 -1.19 0.47 12.43
N TYR A 51 -0.78 0.57 11.17
CA TYR A 51 -1.67 0.82 10.05
C TYR A 51 -2.76 -0.26 9.96
N LEU A 52 -2.39 -1.54 9.97
CA LEU A 52 -3.35 -2.65 9.88
C LEU A 52 -4.34 -2.72 11.05
N ARG A 53 -4.04 -2.07 12.19
CA ARG A 53 -4.94 -1.93 13.34
C ARG A 53 -5.85 -0.71 13.25
N ASN A 54 -5.41 0.35 12.57
CA ASN A 54 -6.16 1.58 12.37
C ASN A 54 -5.87 2.15 10.98
N PRO A 55 -6.53 1.64 9.93
CA PRO A 55 -6.15 1.94 8.56
C PRO A 55 -6.60 3.33 8.11
N LYS A 56 -7.61 3.92 8.77
CA LYS A 56 -8.16 5.26 8.46
C LYS A 56 -7.14 6.40 8.52
N GLY A 57 -5.98 6.19 9.14
CA GLY A 57 -4.92 7.19 9.29
C GLY A 57 -3.77 7.08 8.29
N ILE A 58 -3.81 6.18 7.30
CA ILE A 58 -2.70 6.03 6.35
C ILE A 58 -2.64 7.21 5.38
N LYS A 59 -1.45 7.78 5.23
CA LYS A 59 -1.18 8.78 4.18
C LYS A 59 -1.00 8.08 2.84
N LEU A 60 -1.44 8.74 1.76
CA LEU A 60 -1.28 8.23 0.40
C LEU A 60 0.17 7.85 0.07
N GLU A 61 1.14 8.67 0.46
CA GLU A 61 2.57 8.40 0.23
C GLU A 61 3.02 7.10 0.89
N ILE A 62 2.54 6.83 2.10
CA ILE A 62 2.86 5.61 2.86
C ILE A 62 2.19 4.40 2.22
N ALA A 63 0.94 4.55 1.76
CA ALA A 63 0.24 3.49 1.05
C ALA A 63 0.93 3.14 -0.27
N ALA A 64 1.34 4.15 -1.05
CA ALA A 64 2.08 3.98 -2.31
C ALA A 64 3.46 3.34 -2.10
N GLN A 65 4.17 3.72 -1.05
CA GLN A 65 5.44 3.07 -0.70
C GLN A 65 5.22 1.61 -0.29
N LEU A 66 4.23 1.35 0.57
CA LEU A 66 3.93 0.00 1.05
C LEU A 66 3.50 -0.93 -0.07
N SER A 67 2.64 -0.47 -0.98
CA SER A 67 2.21 -1.26 -2.13
C SER A 67 3.39 -1.60 -3.04
N ARG A 68 4.28 -0.63 -3.29
CA ARG A 68 5.51 -0.85 -4.08
C ARG A 68 6.40 -1.91 -3.44
N GLU A 69 6.69 -1.82 -2.14
CA GLU A 69 7.55 -2.80 -1.45
C GLU A 69 6.95 -4.21 -1.48
N ILE A 70 5.63 -4.34 -1.30
CA ILE A 70 4.91 -5.62 -1.36
C ILE A 70 4.97 -6.23 -2.78
N VAL A 71 4.71 -5.42 -3.80
CA VAL A 71 4.75 -5.87 -5.21
C VAL A 71 6.16 -6.29 -5.61
N GLU A 72 7.17 -5.47 -5.31
CA GLU A 72 8.57 -5.78 -5.61
C GLU A 72 9.00 -7.08 -4.93
N GLN A 73 8.55 -7.31 -3.70
CA GLN A 73 8.84 -8.54 -2.98
C GLN A 73 8.14 -9.76 -3.60
N ALA A 74 6.90 -9.59 -4.06
CA ALA A 74 6.18 -10.64 -4.76
C ALA A 74 6.81 -11.02 -6.09
N GLU A 75 7.28 -10.03 -6.87
CA GLU A 75 8.03 -10.27 -8.09
C GLU A 75 9.32 -11.05 -7.82
N LYS A 76 10.09 -10.65 -6.79
CA LYS A 76 11.30 -11.37 -6.37
C LYS A 76 11.04 -12.80 -5.92
N SER A 77 9.90 -13.03 -5.27
CA SER A 77 9.53 -14.34 -4.73
C SER A 77 8.70 -15.19 -5.71
N GLY A 78 8.36 -14.68 -6.89
CA GLY A 78 7.50 -15.36 -7.86
C GLY A 78 6.06 -15.58 -7.39
N VAL A 79 5.60 -14.81 -6.41
CA VAL A 79 4.26 -14.92 -5.82
C VAL A 79 3.29 -14.04 -6.62
N LYS A 80 2.16 -14.59 -7.03
CA LYS A 80 1.09 -13.82 -7.67
C LYS A 80 0.20 -13.18 -6.61
N LEU A 81 0.18 -11.85 -6.57
CA LEU A 81 -0.71 -11.08 -5.70
C LEU A 81 -2.04 -10.78 -6.39
N ALA A 82 -3.07 -10.50 -5.59
CA ALA A 82 -4.27 -9.84 -6.07
C ALA A 82 -3.93 -8.45 -6.60
N ALA A 83 -4.73 -7.95 -7.55
CA ALA A 83 -4.59 -6.60 -8.08
C ALA A 83 -4.57 -5.59 -6.91
N VAL A 84 -3.61 -4.67 -6.93
CA VAL A 84 -3.53 -3.59 -5.94
C VAL A 84 -4.87 -2.85 -5.98
N PRO A 85 -5.62 -2.75 -4.87
CA PRO A 85 -6.87 -2.00 -4.86
C PRO A 85 -6.50 -0.58 -5.24
N VAL A 86 -7.11 -0.11 -6.31
CA VAL A 86 -6.47 0.88 -7.17
C VAL A 86 -6.25 2.18 -6.40
N LEU A 87 -4.99 2.62 -6.34
CA LEU A 87 -4.61 4.01 -6.10
C LEU A 87 -4.72 4.73 -7.45
N VAL A 88 -5.93 4.87 -8.02
CA VAL A 88 -6.03 5.36 -9.41
C VAL A 88 -5.72 6.85 -9.46
N ASN A 89 -4.72 7.21 -10.27
CA ASN A 89 -4.88 8.29 -11.23
C ASN A 89 -5.45 7.64 -12.49
N ASP A 90 -6.77 7.73 -12.65
CA ASP A 90 -7.46 7.26 -13.85
C ASP A 90 -7.15 8.26 -14.96
N GLU A 91 -6.17 7.96 -15.81
CA GLU A 91 -6.16 8.36 -17.22
C GLU A 91 -5.30 7.36 -18.01
N GLU A 92 -5.88 6.19 -18.28
CA GLU A 92 -5.83 5.58 -19.60
C GLU A 92 -7.08 4.69 -19.75
N LEU A 93 -8.24 5.31 -19.99
CA LEU A 93 -9.26 4.66 -20.82
C LEU A 93 -10.21 5.69 -21.47
N LYS A 94 -9.83 6.06 -22.70
CA LYS A 94 -10.60 6.68 -23.79
C LYS A 94 -10.78 8.19 -23.83
#